data_AF-A0A3B9ZV39-F1
#
_entry.id   AF-A0A3B9ZV39-F1
#
_cell.length_a   1.000
_cell.length_b   1.000
_cell.length_c   1.000
_cell.angle_alpha   90.00
_cell.angle_beta   90.00
_cell.angle_gamma   90.00
#
_symmetry.space_group_name_H-M   'P 1'
#
loop_
_entity.id
_entity.type
_entity.pdbx_description
1 polymer ?
#
loop_
_entity_poly.entity_id
_entity_poly.type
_entity_poly.pdbx_seq_one_letter_code
_entity_poly.pdbx_strand_id
1 'polypeptide(L)'
;MASSFFEHIAHEFERPFQNPVLVFSLVLFIILLSPILLRKLKIPGIIGLIISGVIIGPHGINFLEQNSAVKLFSTIGLLYIMF
;
A
#
# COMPACT_ATOMS: atom_id res chain seq x y z
N MET A 1 8.48 15.90 -31.80
CA MET A 1 7.01 15.88 -31.56
C MET A 1 6.57 14.75 -30.63
N ALA A 2 7.19 13.55 -30.64
CA ALA A 2 6.85 12.48 -29.69
C ALA A 2 7.43 12.69 -28.27
N SER A 3 8.59 13.33 -28.13
CA SER A 3 9.32 13.49 -26.86
C SER A 3 8.56 14.29 -25.79
N SER A 4 7.79 15.32 -26.18
CA SER A 4 7.02 16.13 -25.23
C SER A 4 5.83 15.39 -24.60
N PHE A 5 5.30 14.37 -25.28
CA PHE A 5 4.16 13.57 -24.78
C PHE A 5 4.61 12.57 -23.72
N PHE A 6 5.79 11.95 -23.90
CA PHE A 6 6.38 11.05 -22.91
C PHE A 6 6.85 11.78 -21.65
N GLU A 7 7.37 13.00 -21.78
CA GLU A 7 7.73 13.87 -20.64
C GLU A 7 6.51 14.23 -19.77
N HIS A 8 5.35 14.53 -20.38
CA HIS A 8 4.12 14.83 -19.62
C HIS A 8 3.58 13.61 -18.86
N ILE A 9 3.66 12.41 -19.45
CA ILE A 9 3.27 11.17 -18.76
C ILE A 9 4.24 10.84 -17.62
N ALA A 10 5.54 11.07 -17.82
CA ALA A 10 6.54 10.86 -16.78
C ALA A 10 6.39 11.85 -15.60
N HIS A 11 6.02 13.11 -15.87
CA HIS A 11 5.86 14.15 -14.85
C HIS A 11 4.54 13.98 -14.04
N GLU A 12 3.48 13.41 -14.62
CA GLU A 12 2.30 12.93 -13.87
C GLU A 12 2.66 11.73 -12.96
N PHE A 13 3.61 10.91 -13.41
CA PHE A 13 4.13 9.76 -12.66
C PHE A 13 5.16 10.14 -11.57
N GLU A 14 5.53 11.41 -11.41
CA GLU A 14 6.45 11.88 -10.34
C GLU A 14 5.73 12.18 -9.02
N ARG A 15 4.39 12.33 -9.00
CA ARG A 15 3.60 12.46 -7.76
C ARG A 15 2.63 11.30 -7.46
N PRO A 16 2.97 10.03 -7.73
CA PRO A 16 2.02 8.92 -7.63
C PRO A 16 1.72 8.58 -6.16
N PHE A 17 2.62 8.90 -5.23
CA PHE A 17 2.46 8.60 -3.80
C PHE A 17 1.65 9.65 -3.02
N GLN A 18 1.19 10.72 -3.68
CA GLN A 18 0.28 11.71 -3.10
C GLN A 18 -1.20 11.43 -3.39
N ASN A 19 -1.51 10.56 -4.36
CA ASN A 19 -2.89 10.26 -4.74
C ASN A 19 -3.50 9.18 -3.80
N PRO A 20 -4.56 9.50 -3.03
CA PRO A 20 -5.21 8.53 -2.14
C PRO A 20 -5.69 7.25 -2.82
N VAL A 21 -6.07 7.33 -4.11
CA VAL A 21 -6.54 6.19 -4.89
C VAL A 21 -5.43 5.17 -5.11
N LEU A 22 -4.22 5.63 -5.41
CA LEU A 22 -3.06 4.76 -5.63
C LEU A 22 -2.63 4.08 -4.33
N VAL A 23 -2.63 4.81 -3.22
CA VAL A 23 -2.36 4.25 -1.88
C VAL A 23 -3.40 3.19 -1.52
N PHE A 24 -4.68 3.45 -1.78
CA PHE A 24 -5.73 2.47 -1.52
C PHE A 24 -5.57 1.21 -2.39
N SER A 25 -5.29 1.38 -3.68
CA SER A 25 -5.03 0.26 -4.60
C SER A 25 -3.84 -0.58 -4.13
N LEU A 26 -2.76 0.06 -3.69
CA LEU A 26 -1.59 -0.62 -3.13
C LEU A 26 -1.92 -1.38 -1.85
N VAL A 27 -2.68 -0.78 -0.92
CA VAL A 27 -3.14 -1.46 0.30
C VAL A 27 -3.99 -2.69 -0.04
N LEU A 28 -4.96 -2.57 -0.94
CA LEU A 28 -5.78 -3.69 -1.39
C LEU A 28 -4.93 -4.78 -2.06
N PHE A 29 -3.98 -4.37 -2.89
CA PHE A 29 -3.04 -5.27 -3.55
C PHE A 29 -2.22 -6.05 -2.52
N ILE A 30 -1.72 -5.39 -1.47
CA ILE A 30 -1.00 -6.04 -0.36
C ILE A 30 -1.92 -7.01 0.39
N ILE A 31 -3.15 -6.58 0.71
CA ILE A 31 -4.12 -7.40 1.42
C ILE A 31 -4.44 -8.69 0.65
N LEU A 32 -4.51 -8.60 -0.68
CA LEU A 32 -4.79 -9.76 -1.53
C LEU A 32 -3.55 -10.63 -1.74
N LEU A 33 -2.42 -10.00 -2.10
CA LEU A 33 -1.22 -10.72 -2.54
C LEU A 33 -0.47 -11.36 -1.37
N SER A 34 -0.39 -10.68 -0.22
CA SER A 34 0.32 -11.17 0.97
C SER A 34 -0.11 -12.58 1.39
N PRO A 35 -1.40 -12.86 1.68
CA PRO A 35 -1.83 -14.20 2.09
C PRO A 35 -1.61 -15.25 1.00
N ILE A 36 -1.72 -14.88 -0.28
CA ILE A 36 -1.49 -15.81 -1.40
C ILE A 36 -0.02 -16.27 -1.44
N LEU A 37 0.93 -15.36 -1.27
CA LEU A 37 2.36 -15.68 -1.21
C LEU A 37 2.72 -16.47 0.05
N LEU A 38 2.22 -16.04 1.20
CA LEU A 38 2.56 -16.61 2.51
C LEU A 38 1.90 -17.97 2.78
N ARG A 39 0.84 -18.34 2.05
CA ARG A 39 0.21 -19.67 2.15
C ARG A 39 1.19 -20.82 1.87
N LYS A 40 2.19 -20.61 1.00
CA LYS A 40 3.23 -21.60 0.71
C LYS A 40 4.17 -21.85 1.90
N LEU A 41 4.32 -20.87 2.78
CA LEU A 41 5.18 -20.91 3.97
C LEU A 41 4.44 -21.42 5.23
N LYS A 42 3.17 -21.85 5.09
CA LYS A 42 2.30 -22.27 6.22
C LYS A 42 2.08 -21.16 7.27
N ILE A 43 2.27 -19.89 6.89
CA ILE A 43 2.05 -18.75 7.78
C ILE A 43 0.55 -18.37 7.73
N PRO A 44 -0.11 -18.14 8.88
CA PRO A 44 -1.48 -17.61 8.91
C PRO A 44 -1.60 -16.30 8.14
N GLY A 45 -2.66 -16.16 7.35
CA GLY A 45 -2.87 -14.99 6.48
C GLY A 45 -2.78 -13.66 7.25
N ILE A 46 -3.36 -13.57 8.45
CA ILE A 46 -3.33 -12.37 9.30
C ILE A 46 -1.89 -11.96 9.67
N ILE A 47 -1.02 -12.93 9.97
CA ILE A 47 0.38 -12.68 10.34
C ILE A 47 1.14 -12.17 9.11
N GLY A 48 0.88 -12.79 7.95
CA GLY A 48 1.44 -12.33 6.68
C GLY A 48 1.04 -10.89 6.33
N LEU A 49 -0.22 -10.53 6.59
CA LEU A 49 -0.72 -9.17 6.39
C LEU A 49 -0.03 -8.15 7.31
N ILE A 50 0.12 -8.46 8.60
CA ILE A 50 0.81 -7.59 9.56
C ILE A 50 2.27 -7.38 9.14
N ILE A 51 3.00 -8.46 8.83
CA ILE A 51 4.39 -8.40 8.41
C ILE A 51 4.53 -7.57 7.12
N SER A 52 3.66 -7.79 6.14
CA SER A 52 3.69 -7.04 4.89
C SER A 52 3.40 -5.55 5.11
N GLY A 53 2.48 -5.21 6.01
CA GLY A 53 2.21 -3.83 6.41
C GLY A 53 3.42 -3.16 7.10
N VAL A 54 4.13 -3.88 7.97
CA VAL A 54 5.36 -3.38 8.61
C VAL A 54 6.48 -3.17 7.59
N ILE A 55 6.67 -4.11 6.65
CA ILE A 55 7.70 -4.05 5.61
C ILE A 55 7.43 -2.91 4.61
N ILE A 56 6.18 -2.69 4.22
CA ILE A 56 5.84 -1.71 3.16
C ILE A 56 5.61 -0.32 3.74
N GLY A 57 5.17 -0.25 4.99
CA GLY A 57 4.94 0.99 5.70
C GLY A 57 6.22 1.78 6.00
N PRO A 58 6.08 2.89 6.73
CA PRO A 58 7.16 3.84 7.00
C PRO A 58 8.30 3.26 7.84
N HIS A 59 8.05 2.16 8.56
CA HIS A 59 9.06 1.46 9.37
C HIS A 59 9.88 0.42 8.57
N GLY A 60 9.52 0.14 7.32
CA GLY A 60 10.24 -0.78 6.45
C GLY A 60 10.86 -0.06 5.25
N ILE A 61 10.33 -0.32 4.06
CA ILE A 61 10.79 0.22 2.78
C ILE A 61 10.26 1.66 2.55
N ASN A 62 9.37 2.15 3.43
CA ASN A 62 8.73 3.48 3.35
C ASN A 62 8.04 3.74 2.00
N PHE A 63 7.46 2.68 1.41
CA PHE A 63 6.67 2.77 0.17
C PHE A 63 5.29 3.39 0.41
N LEU A 64 4.80 3.27 1.64
CA LEU A 64 3.62 3.96 2.15
C LEU A 64 4.07 5.03 3.14
N GLU A 65 4.06 6.29 2.72
CA GLU A 65 4.21 7.41 3.65
C GLU A 65 2.96 7.52 4.54
N GLN A 66 3.15 8.06 5.76
CA GLN A 66 2.03 8.38 6.66
C GLN A 66 1.26 9.59 6.14
N ASN A 67 0.44 9.38 5.12
CA ASN A 67 -0.48 10.37 4.61
C ASN A 67 -1.88 10.22 5.27
N SER A 68 -2.75 11.20 5.03
CA SER A 68 -4.10 11.23 5.61
C SER A 68 -4.93 9.98 5.28
N ALA A 69 -4.70 9.36 4.12
CA ALA A 69 -5.43 8.15 3.70
C ALA A 69 -5.02 6.93 4.54
N VAL A 70 -3.70 6.71 4.72
CA VAL A 70 -3.20 5.61 5.57
C VAL A 70 -3.74 5.74 6.99
N LYS A 71 -3.71 6.95 7.55
CA LYS A 71 -4.25 7.22 8.89
C LYS A 71 -5.75 6.88 9.00
N LEU A 72 -6.55 7.28 8.01
CA LEU A 72 -7.98 6.98 7.98
C LEU A 72 -8.24 5.47 7.95
N PHE A 73 -7.59 4.73 7.05
CA PHE A 73 -7.77 3.28 6.94
C PHE A 73 -7.27 2.53 8.17
N SER A 74 -6.16 2.96 8.78
CA SER A 74 -5.67 2.37 10.04
C SER A 74 -6.64 2.59 11.19
N THR A 75 -7.24 3.79 11.31
CA THR A 75 -8.25 4.05 12.34
C THR A 75 -9.50 3.21 12.12
N ILE A 76 -10.02 3.14 10.89
CA ILE A 76 -11.18 2.31 10.56
C ILE A 76 -10.90 0.83 10.81
N GLY A 77 -9.73 0.32 10.38
CA GLY A 77 -9.32 -1.06 10.60
C GLY A 77 -9.15 -1.39 12.08
N LEU A 78 -8.56 -0.50 12.87
CA LEU A 78 -8.44 -0.66 14.32
C LEU A 78 -9.83 -0.71 14.98
N LEU A 79 -10.74 0.19 14.60
CA LEU A 79 -12.12 0.17 15.09
C LEU A 79 -12.80 -1.17 14.76
N TYR A 80 -12.65 -1.69 13.55
CA TYR A 80 -13.20 -3.01 13.18
C TYR A 80 -12.59 -4.19 13.93
N ILE A 81 -11.37 -4.07 14.46
CA ILE A 81 -10.75 -5.10 15.31
C ILE A 81 -11.21 -4.95 16.77
N MET A 82 -11.51 -3.72 17.20
CA MET A 82 -11.92 -3.42 18.57
C MET A 82 -13.40 -3.70 18.84
N PHE A 83 -14.27 -3.60 17.83
CA PHE A 83 -15.70 -3.87 17.89
C PHE A 83 -16.03 -5.27 17.36
#